data_AF-A0A7X8A3P9-F1
#
_entry.id   AF-A0A7X8A3P9-F1
#
_cell.length_a   1.000
_cell.length_b   1.000
_cell.length_c   1.000
_cell.angle_alpha   90.00
_cell.angle_beta   90.00
_cell.angle_gamma   90.00
#
_symmetry.space_group_name_H-M   'P 1'
#
loop_
_entity.id
_entity.type
_entity.pdbx_description
1 polymer ?
#
loop_
_entity_poly.entity_id
_entity_poly.type
_entity_poly.pdbx_seq_one_letter_code
_entity_poly.pdbx_strand_id
1 'polypeptide(L)' 'YDNRVFDIVKTLKPSKRGELEITDVNNAYIEMGAMKYAMLTGSWADAGESIDAYNDTINIVRNHLKARHKR' A
#
# COMPACT_ATOMS: atom_id res chain seq x y z
N TYR A 1 11.25 0.07 -4.25
CA TYR A 1 11.82 -0.11 -5.60
C TYR A 1 13.21 0.47 -5.64
N ASP A 2 14.06 0.04 -6.57
CA ASP A 2 15.30 0.75 -6.89
C ASP A 2 15.09 1.67 -8.10
N ASN A 3 16.17 2.30 -8.58
CA ASN A 3 16.11 3.31 -9.64
C ASN A 3 15.52 2.80 -10.97
N ARG A 4 15.47 1.49 -11.22
CA ARG A 4 14.85 0.91 -12.43
C ARG A 4 13.36 1.24 -12.52
N VAL A 5 12.73 1.60 -11.40
CA VAL A 5 11.31 1.99 -11.36
C VAL A 5 10.99 3.14 -12.30
N PHE A 6 11.90 4.11 -12.48
CA PHE A 6 11.67 5.25 -13.34
C PHE A 6 11.60 4.87 -14.81
N ASP A 7 12.36 3.87 -15.22
CA ASP A 7 12.31 3.37 -16.60
C ASP A 7 11.09 2.48 -16.83
N ILE A 8 10.71 1.66 -15.84
CA ILE A 8 9.47 0.87 -15.87
C ILE A 8 8.25 1.78 -16.00
N VAL A 9 8.13 2.83 -15.17
CA VAL A 9 6.98 3.76 -15.18
C VAL A 9 6.81 4.42 -16.56
N LYS A 10 7.90 4.77 -17.25
CA LYS A 10 7.85 5.36 -18.60
C LYS A 10 7.29 4.40 -19.66
N THR A 11 7.32 3.09 -19.42
CA THR A 11 6.78 2.08 -20.34
C THR A 11 5.32 1.71 -20.09
N LEU A 12 4.74 2.14 -18.96
CA LEU A 12 3.37 1.79 -18.61
C LEU A 12 2.37 2.41 -19.58
N LYS A 13 1.25 1.70 -19.75
CA LYS A 13 0.09 2.17 -20.50
C LYS A 13 -1.09 2.33 -19.55
N PRO A 14 -1.98 3.30 -19.78
CA PRO A 14 -3.18 3.43 -18.98
C PRO A 14 -4.00 2.13 -18.96
N SER A 15 -4.47 1.74 -17.79
CA SER A 15 -5.38 0.61 -17.63
C SER A 15 -6.76 0.93 -18.21
N LYS A 16 -7.70 -0.01 -18.09
CA LYS A 16 -9.12 0.25 -18.42
C LYS A 16 -9.72 1.41 -17.62
N ARG A 17 -9.12 1.77 -16.47
CA ARG A 17 -9.51 2.92 -15.65
C ARG A 17 -8.88 4.24 -16.11
N GLY A 18 -7.95 4.19 -17.07
CA GLY A 18 -7.17 5.36 -17.51
C GLY A 18 -5.99 5.70 -16.59
N GLU A 19 -5.65 4.83 -15.65
CA GLU A 19 -4.58 5.06 -14.65
C GLU A 19 -3.29 4.32 -15.03
N LEU A 20 -2.14 4.87 -14.63
CA LEU A 20 -0.88 4.13 -14.64
C LEU A 20 -0.77 3.34 -13.33
N GLU A 21 -0.86 2.03 -13.42
CA GLU A 21 -1.10 1.17 -12.27
C GLU A 21 0.19 0.82 -11.53
N ILE A 22 0.20 0.97 -10.21
CA ILE A 22 1.31 0.45 -9.38
C ILE A 22 1.43 -1.07 -9.48
N THR A 23 0.33 -1.76 -9.77
CA THR A 23 0.31 -3.22 -10.01
C THR A 23 1.14 -3.60 -11.23
N ASP A 24 1.17 -2.79 -12.28
CA ASP A 24 1.98 -3.07 -13.47
C ASP A 24 3.48 -2.88 -13.17
N VAL A 25 3.83 -1.88 -12.36
CA VAL A 25 5.19 -1.76 -11.82
C VAL A 25 5.56 -3.01 -11.01
N ASN A 26 4.67 -3.48 -10.14
CA ASN A 26 4.91 -4.67 -9.34
C ASN A 26 5.13 -5.91 -10.21
N ASN A 27 4.31 -6.10 -11.24
CA ASN A 27 4.44 -7.22 -12.18
C ASN A 27 5.79 -7.19 -12.91
N ALA A 28 6.26 -6.02 -13.36
CA ALA A 28 7.58 -5.90 -13.97
C ALA A 28 8.71 -6.35 -13.01
N TYR A 29 8.63 -6.00 -11.72
CA TYR A 29 9.60 -6.47 -10.72
C TYR A 29 9.49 -7.98 -10.44
N ILE A 30 8.28 -8.56 -10.53
CA ILE A 30 8.05 -10.01 -10.41
C ILE A 30 8.67 -10.74 -11.61
N GLU A 31 8.44 -10.27 -12.83
CA GLU A 31 9.01 -10.83 -14.06
C GLU A 31 10.55 -10.80 -14.06
N MET A 32 11.15 -9.77 -13.47
CA MET A 32 12.60 -9.67 -13.28
C MET A 32 13.16 -10.57 -12.16
N GLY A 33 12.30 -11.28 -11.41
CA GLY A 33 12.70 -12.03 -10.21
C GLY A 33 13.27 -11.15 -9.08
N ALA A 34 12.99 -9.84 -9.11
CA ALA A 34 13.54 -8.85 -8.19
C ALA A 34 12.54 -8.41 -7.11
N MET A 35 11.29 -8.85 -7.21
CA MET A 35 10.25 -8.56 -6.22
C MET A 35 10.56 -9.25 -4.89
N LYS A 36 10.44 -8.48 -3.81
CA LYS A 36 10.48 -8.99 -2.43
C LYS A 36 9.19 -8.60 -1.73
N TYR A 37 8.72 -9.45 -0.83
CA TYR A 37 7.56 -9.19 0.00
C TYR A 37 7.85 -9.50 1.46
N ALA A 38 7.02 -8.95 2.35
CA ALA A 38 7.01 -9.28 3.75
C ALA A 38 5.55 -9.39 4.22
N MET A 39 5.31 -10.26 5.19
CA MET A 39 4.01 -10.34 5.86
C MET A 39 3.97 -9.28 6.97
N LEU A 40 2.97 -8.42 6.94
CA LEU A 40 2.74 -7.44 7.98
C LEU A 40 2.09 -8.11 9.20
N THR A 41 2.70 -7.96 10.38
CA THR A 41 2.10 -8.32 11.66
C THR A 41 1.50 -7.08 12.32
N GLY A 42 0.27 -7.17 12.83
CA GLY A 42 -0.43 -6.04 13.43
C GLY A 42 -1.54 -5.51 12.52
N SER A 43 -1.89 -4.24 12.67
CA SER A 43 -3.03 -3.63 11.97
C SER A 43 -2.56 -2.76 10.80
N TRP A 44 -3.24 -2.90 9.67
CA TRP A 44 -3.24 -1.96 8.55
C TRP A 44 -4.69 -1.54 8.30
N ALA A 45 -4.91 -0.27 8.04
CA ALA A 45 -6.24 0.29 7.83
C ALA A 45 -6.18 1.34 6.72
N ASP A 46 -7.23 1.39 5.90
CA ASP A 46 -7.43 2.38 4.86
C ASP A 46 -8.57 3.31 5.26
N ALA A 47 -8.29 4.61 5.26
CA ALA A 47 -9.24 5.64 5.67
C ALA A 47 -9.97 6.29 4.48
N GLY A 48 -9.76 5.78 3.27
CA GLY A 48 -10.35 6.30 2.03
C GLY A 48 -11.61 5.57 1.54
N GLU A 49 -11.97 4.43 2.13
CA GLU A 49 -13.08 3.59 1.66
C GLU A 49 -14.47 4.20 1.96
N SER A 50 -14.73 4.56 3.22
CA SER A 50 -16.02 5.09 3.68
C SER A 50 -15.85 5.89 4.98
N ILE A 51 -16.89 6.62 5.37
CA ILE A 51 -16.91 7.33 6.67
C ILE A 51 -16.79 6.36 7.86
N ASP A 52 -17.36 5.16 7.73
CA ASP A 52 -17.29 4.13 8.76
C ASP A 52 -15.87 3.57 8.87
N ALA A 53 -15.23 3.24 7.74
CA ALA A 53 -13.84 2.79 7.70
C ALA A 53 -12.86 3.85 8.25
N TYR A 54 -13.12 5.13 7.96
CA TYR A 54 -12.39 6.26 8.54
C TYR A 54 -12.53 6.30 10.07
N ASN A 55 -13.77 6.18 10.59
CA ASN A 55 -14.03 6.16 12.03
C ASN A 55 -13.37 4.96 12.73
N ASP A 56 -13.40 3.79 12.10
CA ASP A 56 -12.73 2.59 12.60
C ASP A 56 -11.22 2.74 12.65
N THR A 57 -10.62 3.32 11.60
CA THR A 57 -9.19 3.66 11.57
C THR A 57 -8.79 4.57 12.74
N ILE A 58 -9.58 5.61 13.02
CA ILE A 58 -9.35 6.49 14.17
C ILE A 58 -9.40 5.71 15.49
N ASN A 59 -10.38 4.80 15.64
CA ASN A 59 -10.55 4.00 16.84
C ASN A 59 -9.36 3.06 17.08
N ILE A 60 -8.82 2.44 16.02
CA ILE A 60 -7.61 1.60 16.09
C ILE A 60 -6.44 2.40 16.66
N VAL A 61 -6.17 3.60 16.12
CA VAL A 61 -5.08 4.46 16.60
C VAL A 61 -5.31 4.91 18.05
N ARG A 62 -6.52 5.37 18.38
CA ARG A 62 -6.87 5.84 19.73
C ARG A 62 -6.66 4.75 20.78
N ASN A 63 -7.11 3.53 20.50
CA ASN A 63 -6.99 2.42 21.43
C ASN A 63 -5.54 1.96 21.58
N HIS A 64 -4.76 1.98 20.51
CA HIS A 64 -3.32 1.69 20.56
C HIS A 64 -2.56 2.67 21.47
N LEU A 65 -2.85 3.98 21.37
CA LEU A 65 -2.23 4.99 22.23
C LEU A 65 -2.61 4.82 23.70
N LYS A 66 -3.88 4.52 24.01
CA LYS A 66 -4.34 4.25 25.37
C LYS A 66 -3.64 3.03 25.98
N ALA A 67 -3.46 1.96 25.20
CA ALA A 67 -2.75 0.77 25.65
C ALA A 67 -1.27 1.03 25.96
N ARG A 68 -0.62 1.92 25.21
CA ARG A 68 0.78 2.32 25.45
C ARG A 68 0.97 3.17 26.71
N HIS A 69 0.03 4.05 27.04
CA HIS A 69 0.14 4.92 28.24
C HIS A 69 -0.20 4.22 29.56
N LYS A 70 -0.82 3.04 29.51
CA LYS A 70 -1.11 2.21 30.70
C LYS A 70 0.03 1.25 31.08
N ARG A 71 1.11 1.22 30.31
CA ARG A 71 2.30 0.40 30.55
C ARG A 71 3.43 1.24 31.15
#